data_AF-A0A672NN63-F1
#
_entry.id   AF-A0A672NN63-F1
#
_cell.length_a   1.000
_cell.length_b   1.000
_cell.length_c   1.000
_cell.angle_alpha   90.00
_cell.angle_beta   90.00
_cell.angle_gamma   90.00
#
_symmetry.space_group_name_H-M   'P 1'
#
loop_
_entity.id
_entity.type
_entity.pdbx_description
1 polymer ?
#
loop_
_entity_poly.entity_id
_entity_poly.type
_entity_poly.pdbx_seq_one_letter_code
_entity_poly.pdbx_strand_id
1 'polypeptide(L)'
;MKVLSSFSPPHVMPKSYVVISLFLNTNDFFCGSLFAALMKCLNVLMNGPVIWRMLTYPPTRRALIVGCGLQMFQQLSGINTVMYYSATILQMSGVRDDKLAIWLVTVTAFTNFLFTLLGVWLVERVGRRRLTLGSIFGTVLSLCILSVGFLLSAQHSPPVTLHLTDPTTPNSSCTTHLSCEPCMLDPSCGYCYQENSTAVFASSCVPVNPASTERAAWGKCSNSTHMPDSGIWAYNFCPTSYSWVVLLGLVLYLAFFAPGMGPMPWTVNSEIYPLWARSTGNACSAGVNWTFNVLVSLTFLHMAQYLTYYGVFFLYSSLALTGFFFIYGCLPETKGRRLEEIESLFENHFARFWHSSVSKFFISSLQVIPTNCFK
;
A
#
# COMPACT_ATOMS: atom_id res chain seq x y z
N MET A 1 67.81 31.43 0.98
CA MET A 1 68.34 30.80 2.22
C MET A 1 67.48 29.58 2.57
N LYS A 2 68.05 28.57 3.24
CA LYS A 2 67.43 27.43 3.98
C LYS A 2 66.18 26.75 3.35
N VAL A 3 66.23 25.53 2.80
CA VAL A 3 66.53 24.20 3.41
C VAL A 3 65.31 23.57 4.11
N LEU A 4 64.79 22.48 3.51
CA LEU A 4 64.16 21.24 4.08
C LEU A 4 63.08 21.37 5.17
N SER A 5 62.06 20.52 5.30
CA SER A 5 61.48 19.39 4.52
C SER A 5 60.14 19.02 5.20
N SER A 6 59.45 17.86 5.12
CA SER A 6 59.58 16.56 4.42
C SER A 6 58.21 15.86 4.43
N PHE A 7 57.86 15.08 3.39
CA PHE A 7 56.89 13.98 3.49
C PHE A 7 57.20 12.90 2.43
N SER A 8 57.23 11.63 2.84
CA SER A 8 57.45 10.47 1.98
C SER A 8 56.14 9.72 1.67
N PRO A 9 56.00 9.07 0.50
CA PRO A 9 54.85 8.24 0.17
C PRO A 9 54.95 6.85 0.85
N PRO A 10 53.82 6.15 1.08
CA PRO A 10 53.36 5.22 0.03
C PRO A 10 51.83 5.13 -0.13
N HIS A 11 51.34 5.02 -1.38
CA HIS A 11 50.73 3.80 -1.92
C HIS A 11 50.18 4.03 -3.34
N VAL A 12 50.77 3.31 -4.30
CA VAL A 12 50.33 2.98 -5.68
C VAL A 12 49.09 3.72 -6.23
N MET A 13 49.31 4.78 -7.03
CA MET A 13 48.33 5.20 -8.04
C MET A 13 48.51 4.40 -9.35
N PRO A 14 47.44 4.12 -10.12
CA PRO A 14 47.54 3.38 -11.37
C PRO A 14 48.23 4.19 -12.47
N LYS A 15 48.94 3.48 -13.38
CA LYS A 15 49.91 4.07 -14.32
C LYS A 15 49.36 5.10 -15.32
N SER A 16 48.05 5.16 -15.53
CA SER A 16 47.40 6.06 -16.51
C SER A 16 47.60 7.56 -16.23
N TYR A 17 47.81 7.96 -14.98
CA TYR A 17 47.86 9.37 -14.59
C TYR A 17 49.19 10.08 -14.93
N VAL A 18 50.28 9.34 -15.16
CA VAL A 18 51.62 9.94 -15.32
C VAL A 18 51.82 10.64 -16.68
N VAL A 19 51.10 10.22 -17.71
CA VAL A 19 51.30 10.68 -19.10
C VAL A 19 50.86 12.13 -19.32
N ILE A 20 49.88 12.62 -18.55
CA ILE A 20 49.27 13.95 -18.76
C ILE A 20 50.16 15.09 -18.20
N SER A 21 51.00 14.82 -17.20
CA SER A 21 51.80 15.84 -16.50
C SER A 21 53.00 16.39 -17.30
N LEU A 22 53.25 15.92 -18.53
CA LEU A 22 54.40 16.30 -19.35
C LEU A 22 54.16 17.47 -20.32
N PHE A 23 52.93 18.03 -20.36
CA PHE A 23 52.52 18.98 -21.40
C PHE A 23 51.93 20.31 -20.89
N LEU A 24 52.37 20.81 -19.73
CA LEU A 24 52.02 22.15 -19.25
C LEU A 24 53.26 22.95 -18.81
N ASN A 25 53.58 23.98 -19.60
CA ASN A 25 54.39 25.12 -19.17
C ASN A 25 53.71 26.41 -19.67
N THR A 26 53.81 27.47 -18.89
CA THR A 26 53.25 28.83 -19.07
C THR A 26 51.73 29.01 -19.08
N ASN A 27 51.31 29.93 -18.21
CA ASN A 27 50.06 30.71 -18.17
C ASN A 27 48.78 30.07 -17.59
N ASP A 28 48.18 30.84 -16.69
CA ASP A 28 47.34 30.35 -15.58
C ASP A 28 45.83 30.63 -15.71
N PHE A 29 45.09 30.21 -14.68
CA PHE A 29 43.72 30.59 -14.35
C PHE A 29 42.59 30.05 -15.24
N PHE A 30 42.61 30.28 -16.55
CA PHE A 30 41.49 29.88 -17.43
C PHE A 30 41.43 28.36 -17.71
N CYS A 31 42.59 27.69 -17.70
CA CYS A 31 42.66 26.25 -17.94
C CYS A 31 42.08 25.42 -16.77
N GLY A 32 42.28 25.86 -15.52
CA GLY A 32 41.86 25.10 -14.33
C GLY A 32 40.35 24.95 -14.19
N SER A 33 39.59 26.01 -14.47
CA SER A 33 38.12 25.97 -14.44
C SER A 33 37.54 25.14 -15.59
N LEU A 34 38.08 25.28 -16.81
CA LEU A 34 37.68 24.51 -17.97
C LEU A 34 38.03 23.02 -17.84
N PHE A 35 39.21 22.69 -17.32
CA PHE A 35 39.63 21.32 -17.05
C PHE A 35 38.79 20.68 -15.93
N ALA A 36 38.45 21.43 -14.87
CA ALA A 36 37.52 20.96 -13.84
C ALA A 36 36.09 20.76 -14.37
N ALA A 37 35.62 21.60 -15.30
CA ALA A 37 34.34 21.43 -15.98
C ALA A 37 34.36 20.21 -16.92
N LEU A 38 35.43 20.02 -17.70
CA LEU A 38 35.65 18.85 -18.54
C LEU A 38 35.75 17.56 -17.72
N MET A 39 36.48 17.54 -16.60
CA MET A 39 36.58 16.38 -15.70
C MET A 39 35.26 16.07 -14.98
N LYS A 40 34.41 17.09 -14.72
CA LYS A 40 33.03 16.88 -14.25
C LYS A 40 32.15 16.31 -15.37
N CYS A 41 32.25 16.83 -16.59
CA CYS A 41 31.49 16.36 -17.75
C CYS A 41 31.89 14.92 -18.14
N LEU A 42 33.18 14.61 -18.18
CA LEU A 42 33.73 13.26 -18.34
C LEU A 42 33.29 12.33 -17.20
N ASN A 43 33.23 12.78 -15.95
CA ASN A 43 32.62 11.97 -14.88
C ASN A 43 31.14 11.70 -15.14
N VAL A 44 30.36 12.68 -15.63
CA VAL A 44 28.93 12.52 -15.96
C VAL A 44 28.71 11.65 -17.22
N LEU A 45 29.68 11.59 -18.13
CA LEU A 45 29.64 10.75 -19.34
C LEU A 45 30.19 9.33 -19.10
N MET A 46 31.15 9.15 -18.19
CA MET A 46 31.75 7.84 -17.87
C MET A 46 31.05 7.12 -16.70
N ASN A 47 30.46 7.84 -15.75
CA ASN A 47 29.52 7.24 -14.81
C ASN A 47 28.15 7.22 -15.50
N GLY A 48 27.65 6.03 -15.86
CA GLY A 48 26.26 5.87 -16.29
C GLY A 48 25.27 6.44 -15.26
N PRO A 49 24.01 6.71 -15.66
CA PRO A 49 23.05 7.44 -14.82
C PRO A 49 22.93 6.82 -13.43
N VAL A 50 22.79 7.66 -12.39
CA VAL A 50 22.97 7.26 -10.97
C VAL A 50 22.21 5.98 -10.60
N ILE A 51 21.01 5.77 -11.16
CA ILE A 51 20.22 4.54 -10.99
C ILE A 51 20.95 3.27 -11.44
N TRP A 52 21.71 3.29 -12.53
CA TRP A 52 22.52 2.16 -12.99
C TRP A 52 23.64 1.82 -12.01
N ARG A 53 24.31 2.84 -11.47
CA ARG A 53 25.32 2.67 -10.40
C ARG A 53 24.69 2.12 -9.13
N MET A 54 23.50 2.60 -8.75
CA MET A 54 22.74 2.08 -7.60
C MET A 54 22.35 0.61 -7.77
N LEU A 55 21.93 0.21 -8.97
CA LEU A 55 21.56 -1.17 -9.30
C LEU A 55 22.78 -2.10 -9.36
N THR A 56 23.93 -1.60 -9.83
CA THR A 56 25.16 -2.40 -9.90
C THR A 56 25.75 -2.65 -8.50
N TYR A 57 25.90 -1.59 -7.69
CA TYR A 57 26.52 -1.67 -6.36
C TYR A 57 25.59 -2.35 -5.33
N PRO A 58 25.99 -3.49 -4.72
CA PRO A 58 25.07 -4.30 -3.92
C PRO A 58 24.40 -3.62 -2.71
N PRO A 59 25.08 -2.76 -1.91
CA PRO A 59 24.46 -2.10 -0.76
C PRO A 59 23.35 -1.13 -1.16
N THR A 60 23.57 -0.30 -2.18
CA THR A 60 22.51 0.58 -2.72
C THR A 60 21.39 -0.19 -3.39
N ARG A 61 21.66 -1.33 -4.05
CA ARG A 61 20.60 -2.20 -4.58
C ARG A 61 19.74 -2.77 -3.44
N ARG A 62 20.34 -3.19 -2.32
CA ARG A 62 19.62 -3.65 -1.12
C ARG A 62 18.77 -2.55 -0.49
N ALA A 63 19.32 -1.34 -0.33
CA ALA A 63 18.58 -0.17 0.14
C ALA A 63 17.42 0.20 -0.80
N LEU A 64 17.62 0.15 -2.13
CA LEU A 64 16.58 0.42 -3.11
C LEU A 64 15.43 -0.59 -3.05
N ILE A 65 15.74 -1.89 -2.88
CA ILE A 65 14.73 -2.94 -2.67
C ILE A 65 13.92 -2.68 -1.40
N VAL A 66 14.55 -2.30 -0.28
CA VAL A 66 13.85 -1.96 0.97
C VAL A 66 12.97 -0.72 0.80
N GLY A 67 13.51 0.36 0.22
CA GLY A 67 12.81 1.64 0.04
C GLY A 67 11.58 1.54 -0.87
N CYS A 68 11.73 0.88 -2.02
CA CYS A 68 10.62 0.61 -2.93
C CYS A 68 9.63 -0.40 -2.34
N GLY A 69 10.11 -1.45 -1.67
CA GLY A 69 9.26 -2.46 -1.03
C GLY A 69 8.38 -1.89 0.08
N LEU A 70 8.92 -1.01 0.93
CA LEU A 70 8.14 -0.28 1.94
C LEU A 70 7.01 0.53 1.31
N GLN A 71 7.28 1.23 0.22
CA GLN A 71 6.28 2.04 -0.49
C GLN A 71 5.23 1.19 -1.22
N MET A 72 5.64 0.07 -1.81
CA MET A 72 4.74 -0.90 -2.41
C MET A 72 3.78 -1.50 -1.37
N PHE A 73 4.31 -2.02 -0.25
CA PHE A 73 3.47 -2.60 0.80
C PHE A 73 2.64 -1.58 1.57
N GLN A 74 3.03 -0.29 1.59
CA GLN A 74 2.17 0.78 2.08
C GLN A 74 0.87 0.82 1.28
N GLN A 75 0.97 0.84 -0.06
CA GLN A 75 -0.18 0.96 -0.96
C GLN A 75 -0.97 -0.34 -1.09
N LEU A 76 -0.31 -1.50 -1.14
CA LEU A 76 -0.97 -2.81 -1.16
C LEU A 76 -1.76 -3.14 0.13
N SER A 77 -1.50 -2.43 1.23
CA SER A 77 -2.33 -2.50 2.44
C SER A 77 -3.63 -1.69 2.37
N GLY A 78 -3.88 -1.00 1.24
CA GLY A 78 -5.17 -0.37 0.91
C GLY A 78 -5.37 1.06 1.40
N ILE A 79 -4.38 1.73 2.01
CA ILE A 79 -4.63 2.99 2.75
C ILE A 79 -5.31 4.09 1.96
N ASN A 80 -4.85 4.39 0.74
CA ASN A 80 -5.43 5.48 -0.05
C ASN A 80 -6.84 5.13 -0.51
N THR A 81 -7.08 3.88 -0.93
CA THR A 81 -8.41 3.33 -1.19
C THR A 81 -9.34 3.44 0.03
N VAL A 82 -8.88 3.05 1.21
CA VAL A 82 -9.66 3.13 2.47
C VAL A 82 -9.97 4.59 2.84
N MET A 83 -9.07 5.53 2.57
CA MET A 83 -9.31 6.96 2.78
C MET A 83 -10.30 7.54 1.75
N TYR A 84 -10.07 7.33 0.45
CA TYR A 84 -10.89 7.86 -0.65
C TYR A 84 -12.33 7.31 -0.62
N TYR A 85 -12.47 6.01 -0.38
CA TYR A 85 -13.77 5.33 -0.31
C TYR A 85 -14.28 5.17 1.13
N SER A 86 -13.76 5.92 2.11
CA SER A 86 -14.13 5.81 3.54
C SER A 86 -15.64 5.94 3.79
N ALA A 87 -16.27 6.95 3.18
CA ALA A 87 -17.72 7.14 3.22
C ALA A 87 -18.47 5.96 2.58
N THR A 88 -18.01 5.54 1.39
CA THR A 88 -18.59 4.41 0.66
C THR A 88 -18.47 3.11 1.44
N ILE A 89 -17.35 2.84 2.11
CA ILE A 89 -17.14 1.64 2.94
C ILE A 89 -18.11 1.61 4.13
N LEU A 90 -18.41 2.77 4.72
CA LEU A 90 -19.40 2.88 5.79
C LEU A 90 -20.84 2.71 5.27
N GLN A 91 -21.19 3.30 4.11
CA GLN A 91 -22.47 3.07 3.45
C GLN A 91 -22.65 1.59 3.06
N MET A 92 -21.65 0.97 2.39
CA MET A 92 -21.61 -0.47 2.04
C MET A 92 -21.77 -1.38 3.27
N SER A 93 -21.34 -0.93 4.46
CA SER A 93 -21.55 -1.66 5.72
C SER A 93 -22.98 -1.60 6.27
N GLY A 94 -23.91 -0.89 5.62
CA GLY A 94 -25.32 -0.77 5.98
C GLY A 94 -25.70 0.53 6.71
N VAL A 95 -24.80 1.53 6.79
CA VAL A 95 -25.10 2.83 7.42
C VAL A 95 -25.96 3.68 6.48
N ARG A 96 -27.23 3.90 6.87
CA ARG A 96 -28.27 4.47 5.99
C ARG A 96 -28.45 5.99 6.04
N ASP A 97 -28.05 6.63 7.14
CA ASP A 97 -28.14 8.10 7.28
C ASP A 97 -26.78 8.71 6.89
N ASP A 98 -26.78 9.48 5.81
CA ASP A 98 -25.58 10.17 5.32
C ASP A 98 -24.96 11.09 6.39
N LYS A 99 -25.76 11.66 7.30
CA LYS A 99 -25.25 12.46 8.41
C LYS A 99 -24.45 11.60 9.39
N LEU A 100 -24.94 10.40 9.70
CA LEU A 100 -24.19 9.45 10.52
C LEU A 100 -22.93 8.97 9.79
N ALA A 101 -23.01 8.67 8.49
CA ALA A 101 -21.84 8.30 7.69
C ALA A 101 -20.77 9.42 7.70
N ILE A 102 -21.15 10.68 7.50
CA ILE A 102 -20.24 11.84 7.55
C ILE A 102 -19.62 12.01 8.94
N TRP A 103 -20.39 11.86 10.02
CA TRP A 103 -19.84 11.90 11.38
C TRP A 103 -18.86 10.75 11.66
N LEU A 104 -19.15 9.54 11.18
CA LEU A 104 -18.26 8.38 11.31
C LEU A 104 -16.96 8.58 10.51
N VAL A 105 -17.01 9.13 9.30
CA VAL A 105 -15.81 9.53 8.53
C VAL A 105 -15.01 10.62 9.28
N THR A 106 -15.68 11.55 9.96
CA THR A 106 -15.01 12.57 10.76
C THR A 106 -14.25 11.96 11.94
N VAL A 107 -14.83 10.94 12.60
CA VAL A 107 -14.17 10.18 13.68
C VAL A 107 -12.96 9.39 13.16
N THR A 108 -13.06 8.73 11.99
CA THR A 108 -11.95 7.96 11.42
C THR A 108 -10.80 8.88 10.98
N ALA A 109 -11.10 10.04 10.39
CA ALA A 109 -10.11 11.06 10.05
C ALA A 109 -9.41 11.64 11.30
N PHE A 110 -10.16 11.96 12.36
CA PHE A 110 -9.60 12.43 13.63
C PHE A 110 -8.72 11.36 14.30
N THR A 111 -9.12 10.09 14.23
CA THR A 111 -8.33 8.94 14.70
C THR A 111 -6.98 8.87 13.97
N ASN A 112 -6.99 8.96 12.64
CA ASN A 112 -5.76 8.96 11.83
C ASN A 112 -4.82 10.12 12.24
N PHE A 113 -5.35 11.33 12.44
CA PHE A 113 -4.56 12.49 12.92
C PHE A 113 -3.94 12.24 14.31
N LEU A 114 -4.74 11.83 15.29
CA LEU A 114 -4.29 11.60 16.66
C LEU A 114 -3.22 10.50 16.74
N PHE A 115 -3.42 9.39 16.04
CA PHE A 115 -2.45 8.29 16.00
C PHE A 115 -1.21 8.60 15.15
N THR A 116 -1.29 9.53 14.20
CA THR A 116 -0.09 10.08 13.53
C THR A 116 0.79 10.87 14.52
N LEU A 117 0.20 11.71 15.37
CA LEU A 117 0.93 12.42 16.43
C LEU A 117 1.57 11.44 17.43
N LEU A 118 0.86 10.38 17.79
CA LEU A 118 1.41 9.29 18.61
C LEU A 118 2.60 8.61 17.91
N GLY A 119 2.56 8.43 16.59
CA GLY A 119 3.68 7.92 15.78
C GLY A 119 4.94 8.78 15.87
N VAL A 120 4.80 10.11 15.80
CA VAL A 120 5.91 11.07 15.93
C VAL A 120 6.57 10.96 17.32
N TRP A 121 5.79 10.73 18.37
CA TRP A 121 6.32 10.50 19.73
C TRP A 121 6.91 9.09 19.92
N LEU A 122 6.35 8.07 19.24
CA LEU A 122 6.82 6.68 19.32
C LEU A 122 8.12 6.44 18.53
N VAL A 123 8.34 7.05 17.37
CA VAL A 123 9.48 6.73 16.48
C VAL A 123 10.84 6.98 17.13
N GLU A 124 10.95 8.00 17.97
CA GLU A 124 12.18 8.29 18.73
C GLU A 124 12.37 7.32 19.90
N ARG A 125 11.29 6.83 20.51
CA ARG A 125 11.35 5.90 21.66
C ARG A 125 11.57 4.46 21.19
N VAL A 126 10.67 3.95 20.36
CA VAL A 126 10.57 2.55 19.91
C VAL A 126 11.60 2.17 18.84
N GLY A 127 11.96 3.09 17.96
CA GLY A 127 12.79 2.81 16.76
C GLY A 127 11.96 2.46 15.53
N ARG A 128 12.55 2.68 14.34
CA ARG A 128 11.83 2.66 13.05
C ARG A 128 11.36 1.26 12.69
N ARG A 129 12.23 0.25 12.85
CA ARG A 129 11.92 -1.15 12.49
C ARG A 129 10.81 -1.71 13.37
N ARG A 130 10.92 -1.51 14.69
CA ARG A 130 9.95 -2.01 15.68
C ARG A 130 8.58 -1.35 15.52
N LEU A 131 8.54 -0.03 15.30
CA LEU A 131 7.29 0.71 15.10
C LEU A 131 6.58 0.30 13.79
N THR A 132 7.34 0.16 12.70
CA THR A 132 6.80 -0.30 11.40
C THR A 132 6.21 -1.72 11.52
N LEU A 133 6.93 -2.64 12.18
CA LEU A 133 6.46 -4.02 12.37
C LEU A 133 5.21 -4.14 13.24
N GLY A 134 5.15 -3.42 14.36
CA GLY A 134 3.94 -3.40 15.21
C GLY A 134 2.74 -2.80 14.48
N SER A 135 2.96 -1.73 13.71
CA SER A 135 1.95 -1.07 12.88
C SER A 135 1.37 -1.99 11.80
N ILE A 136 2.21 -2.61 10.96
CA ILE A 136 1.70 -3.48 9.89
C ILE A 136 1.07 -4.78 10.43
N PHE A 137 1.53 -5.30 11.58
CA PHE A 137 0.86 -6.41 12.27
C PHE A 137 -0.53 -6.03 12.77
N GLY A 138 -0.69 -4.88 13.44
CA GLY A 138 -2.00 -4.37 13.84
C GLY A 138 -2.90 -4.03 12.64
N THR A 139 -2.31 -3.60 11.53
CA THR A 139 -3.01 -3.36 10.25
C THR A 139 -3.61 -4.66 9.69
N VAL A 140 -2.84 -5.76 9.66
CA VAL A 140 -3.32 -7.10 9.26
C VAL A 140 -4.48 -7.57 10.14
N LEU A 141 -4.35 -7.47 11.47
CA LEU A 141 -5.42 -7.86 12.38
C LEU A 141 -6.70 -7.03 12.16
N SER A 142 -6.56 -5.73 11.92
CA SER A 142 -7.69 -4.81 11.70
C SER A 142 -8.37 -5.05 10.35
N LEU A 143 -7.60 -5.32 9.29
CA LEU A 143 -8.15 -5.76 7.99
C LEU A 143 -8.91 -7.08 8.13
N CYS A 144 -8.42 -8.04 8.92
CA CYS A 144 -9.17 -9.27 9.23
C CYS A 144 -10.49 -8.99 9.97
N ILE A 145 -10.50 -8.12 10.98
CA ILE A 145 -11.73 -7.73 11.70
C ILE A 145 -12.74 -7.08 10.74
N LEU A 146 -12.28 -6.16 9.89
CA LEU A 146 -13.11 -5.48 8.90
C LEU A 146 -13.66 -6.46 7.84
N SER A 147 -12.84 -7.41 7.39
CA SER A 147 -13.25 -8.50 6.47
C SER A 147 -14.32 -9.40 7.10
N VAL A 148 -14.15 -9.75 8.38
CA VAL A 148 -15.14 -10.55 9.14
C VAL A 148 -16.44 -9.76 9.34
N GLY A 149 -16.37 -8.44 9.54
CA GLY A 149 -17.56 -7.59 9.59
C GLY A 149 -18.38 -7.64 8.29
N PHE A 150 -17.73 -7.54 7.13
CA PHE A 150 -18.39 -7.71 5.84
C PHE A 150 -18.88 -9.15 5.60
N LEU A 151 -18.14 -10.17 6.04
CA LEU A 151 -18.57 -11.57 5.92
C LEU A 151 -19.82 -11.86 6.76
N LEU A 152 -19.89 -11.36 7.99
CA LEU A 152 -21.07 -11.45 8.84
C LEU A 152 -22.26 -10.70 8.22
N SER A 153 -22.01 -9.54 7.60
CA SER A 153 -23.03 -8.80 6.85
C SER A 153 -23.58 -9.60 5.68
N ALA A 154 -22.73 -10.18 4.84
CA ALA A 154 -23.14 -11.00 3.70
C ALA A 154 -23.94 -12.24 4.14
N GLN A 155 -23.48 -12.95 5.18
CA GLN A 155 -24.13 -14.15 5.72
C GLN A 155 -25.49 -13.89 6.36
N HIS A 156 -25.69 -12.71 6.96
CA HIS A 156 -26.97 -12.30 7.56
C HIS A 156 -27.73 -11.29 6.69
N SER A 157 -27.36 -11.16 5.42
CA SER A 157 -28.06 -10.29 4.48
C SER A 157 -29.49 -10.82 4.25
N PRO A 158 -30.52 -9.96 4.25
CA PRO A 158 -31.90 -10.42 4.18
C PRO A 158 -32.21 -11.09 2.82
N PRO A 159 -33.08 -12.12 2.81
CA PRO A 159 -33.54 -12.73 1.57
C PRO A 159 -34.37 -11.76 0.73
N VAL A 160 -34.57 -12.10 -0.54
CA VAL A 160 -35.63 -11.54 -1.39
C VAL A 160 -36.92 -12.31 -1.09
N THR A 161 -38.00 -11.62 -0.69
CA THR A 161 -39.29 -12.25 -0.38
C THR A 161 -40.33 -12.09 -1.51
N LEU A 162 -40.12 -11.14 -2.42
CA LEU A 162 -41.00 -10.82 -3.54
C LEU A 162 -40.24 -10.89 -4.87
N HIS A 163 -40.35 -12.04 -5.54
CA HIS A 163 -39.90 -12.20 -6.92
C HIS A 163 -40.94 -11.59 -7.87
N LEU A 164 -40.76 -10.30 -8.18
CA LEU A 164 -41.65 -9.56 -9.09
C LEU A 164 -41.36 -9.91 -10.55
N THR A 165 -42.04 -10.92 -11.09
CA THR A 165 -42.09 -11.18 -12.54
C THR A 165 -43.17 -10.33 -13.21
N ASP A 166 -42.79 -9.13 -13.69
CA ASP A 166 -43.65 -8.35 -14.58
C ASP A 166 -43.69 -9.02 -15.98
N PRO A 167 -44.88 -9.36 -16.51
CA PRO A 167 -44.99 -10.04 -17.81
C PRO A 167 -44.58 -9.17 -19.02
N THR A 168 -44.28 -7.88 -18.82
CA THR A 168 -43.90 -6.94 -19.88
C THR A 168 -42.39 -6.67 -19.97
N THR A 169 -41.60 -7.03 -18.96
CA THR A 169 -40.12 -6.90 -18.98
C THR A 169 -39.44 -8.28 -18.92
N PRO A 170 -38.74 -8.73 -19.98
CA PRO A 170 -38.14 -10.06 -19.99
C PRO A 170 -36.88 -10.15 -19.11
N ASN A 171 -36.86 -11.16 -18.22
CA ASN A 171 -35.66 -11.78 -17.62
C ASN A 171 -34.49 -10.83 -17.27
N SER A 172 -34.70 -9.85 -16.40
CA SER A 172 -33.59 -9.07 -15.81
C SER A 172 -32.71 -9.95 -14.92
N SER A 173 -31.37 -9.80 -14.99
CA SER A 173 -30.39 -10.46 -14.11
C SER A 173 -30.84 -10.51 -12.64
N CYS A 174 -31.31 -9.36 -12.16
CA CYS A 174 -31.79 -9.10 -10.80
C CYS A 174 -32.78 -10.12 -10.24
N THR A 175 -33.68 -10.69 -11.05
CA THR A 175 -34.68 -11.65 -10.56
C THR A 175 -34.09 -13.01 -10.18
N THR A 176 -32.83 -13.29 -10.55
CA THR A 176 -32.12 -14.53 -10.18
C THR A 176 -31.50 -14.48 -8.78
N HIS A 177 -31.37 -13.30 -8.18
CA HIS A 177 -30.74 -13.14 -6.86
C HIS A 177 -31.73 -13.41 -5.73
N LEU A 178 -31.38 -14.34 -4.83
CA LEU A 178 -32.23 -14.79 -3.72
C LEU A 178 -32.02 -14.02 -2.41
N SER A 179 -30.94 -13.22 -2.32
CA SER A 179 -30.56 -12.45 -1.13
C SER A 179 -30.06 -11.06 -1.52
N CYS A 180 -30.02 -10.15 -0.55
CA CYS A 180 -29.54 -8.79 -0.77
C CYS A 180 -28.08 -8.75 -1.28
N GLU A 181 -27.11 -9.41 -0.63
CA GLU A 181 -25.68 -9.29 -1.01
C GLU A 181 -25.41 -9.53 -2.52
N PRO A 182 -25.82 -10.66 -3.14
CA PRO A 182 -25.61 -10.87 -4.58
C PRO A 182 -26.41 -9.90 -5.46
N CYS A 183 -27.55 -9.38 -4.99
CA CYS A 183 -28.29 -8.32 -5.70
C CYS A 183 -27.51 -6.99 -5.74
N MET A 184 -26.75 -6.68 -4.68
CA MET A 184 -26.00 -5.40 -4.57
C MET A 184 -24.65 -5.41 -5.28
N LEU A 185 -24.17 -6.58 -5.71
CA LEU A 185 -22.90 -6.73 -6.44
C LEU A 185 -23.08 -6.62 -7.97
N ASP A 186 -24.29 -6.83 -8.50
CA ASP A 186 -24.63 -6.53 -9.89
C ASP A 186 -24.91 -5.03 -10.05
N PRO A 187 -24.09 -4.25 -10.79
CA PRO A 187 -24.27 -2.81 -10.93
C PRO A 187 -25.53 -2.39 -11.71
N SER A 188 -26.26 -3.34 -12.30
CA SER A 188 -27.55 -3.10 -12.94
C SER A 188 -28.74 -3.27 -11.98
N CYS A 189 -28.51 -3.75 -10.75
CA CYS A 189 -29.54 -4.12 -9.78
C CYS A 189 -29.46 -3.32 -8.46
N GLY A 190 -30.57 -3.31 -7.73
CA GLY A 190 -30.63 -2.75 -6.38
C GLY A 190 -31.79 -3.32 -5.57
N TYR A 191 -31.74 -3.12 -4.26
CA TYR A 191 -32.61 -3.80 -3.30
C TYR A 191 -33.65 -2.84 -2.74
N CYS A 192 -34.92 -3.08 -3.09
CA CYS A 192 -36.06 -2.34 -2.60
C CYS A 192 -36.72 -3.13 -1.44
N TYR A 193 -36.86 -2.53 -0.26
CA TYR A 193 -37.35 -3.26 0.91
C TYR A 193 -38.23 -2.43 1.86
N GLN A 194 -39.01 -3.13 2.68
CA GLN A 194 -39.79 -2.59 3.79
C GLN A 194 -39.44 -3.36 5.06
N GLU A 195 -39.31 -2.63 6.16
CA GLU A 195 -38.90 -3.17 7.47
C GLU A 195 -39.87 -2.75 8.57
N ASN A 196 -39.90 -3.53 9.64
CA ASN A 196 -40.51 -3.14 10.90
C ASN A 196 -39.44 -3.17 12.00
N SER A 197 -39.13 -1.99 12.54
CA SER A 197 -38.08 -1.74 13.53
C SER A 197 -36.65 -2.11 13.07
N THR A 198 -36.36 -3.40 12.93
CA THR A 198 -35.07 -3.95 12.45
C THR A 198 -35.23 -5.17 11.55
N ALA A 199 -36.45 -5.70 11.39
CA ALA A 199 -36.73 -6.89 10.59
C ALA A 199 -37.28 -6.50 9.21
N VAL A 200 -36.58 -6.90 8.14
CA VAL A 200 -37.08 -6.79 6.77
C VAL A 200 -38.18 -7.83 6.55
N PHE A 201 -39.38 -7.40 6.13
CA PHE A 201 -40.54 -8.29 5.95
C PHE A 201 -40.99 -8.40 4.48
N ALA A 202 -40.73 -7.38 3.66
CA ALA A 202 -41.01 -7.38 2.23
C ALA A 202 -39.80 -6.84 1.47
N SER A 203 -39.32 -7.57 0.45
CA SER A 203 -38.11 -7.20 -0.28
C SER A 203 -38.08 -7.72 -1.71
N SER A 204 -37.59 -6.92 -2.66
CA SER A 204 -37.43 -7.29 -4.06
C SER A 204 -36.12 -6.75 -4.64
N CYS A 205 -35.34 -7.61 -5.29
CA CYS A 205 -34.22 -7.20 -6.15
C CYS A 205 -34.79 -6.73 -7.50
N VAL A 206 -34.50 -5.48 -7.90
CA VAL A 206 -35.04 -4.87 -9.14
C VAL A 206 -33.97 -4.04 -9.86
N PRO A 207 -34.10 -3.83 -11.18
CA PRO A 207 -33.16 -3.00 -11.93
C PRO A 207 -33.07 -1.55 -11.44
N VAL A 208 -31.86 -0.99 -11.48
CA VAL A 208 -31.56 0.43 -11.19
C VAL A 208 -32.09 1.32 -12.31
N ASN A 209 -32.52 2.55 -11.99
CA ASN A 209 -32.96 3.50 -13.01
C ASN A 209 -31.76 3.99 -13.87
N PRO A 210 -31.77 3.87 -15.21
CA PRO A 210 -30.64 4.27 -16.05
C PRO A 210 -30.24 5.75 -15.97
N ALA A 211 -31.10 6.62 -15.40
CA ALA A 211 -30.83 8.05 -15.24
C ALA A 211 -30.37 8.47 -13.82
N SER A 212 -30.49 7.61 -12.80
CA SER A 212 -29.94 7.86 -11.45
C SER A 212 -29.93 6.57 -10.61
N THR A 213 -28.82 6.32 -9.92
CA THR A 213 -28.66 5.18 -9.00
C THR A 213 -29.47 5.30 -7.70
N GLU A 214 -30.09 6.47 -7.45
CA GLU A 214 -30.84 6.77 -6.22
C GLU A 214 -32.25 6.16 -6.19
N ARG A 215 -32.67 5.44 -7.24
CA ARG A 215 -34.01 4.83 -7.36
C ARG A 215 -34.04 3.62 -8.29
N ALA A 216 -35.07 2.80 -8.13
CA ALA A 216 -35.36 1.69 -9.03
C ALA A 216 -35.86 2.19 -10.40
N ALA A 217 -35.70 1.37 -11.43
CA ALA A 217 -36.30 1.61 -12.75
C ALA A 217 -37.83 1.57 -12.72
N TRP A 218 -38.42 0.71 -11.88
CA TRP A 218 -39.86 0.49 -11.72
C TRP A 218 -40.21 -0.03 -10.32
N GLY A 219 -41.51 -0.20 -10.03
CA GLY A 219 -41.99 -0.73 -8.75
C GLY A 219 -41.94 0.27 -7.59
N LYS A 220 -42.06 -0.23 -6.35
CA LYS A 220 -42.27 0.61 -5.14
C LYS A 220 -41.16 1.63 -4.85
N CYS A 221 -39.94 1.40 -5.33
CA CYS A 221 -38.77 2.29 -5.13
C CYS A 221 -38.43 3.14 -6.36
N SER A 222 -39.35 3.30 -7.32
CA SER A 222 -39.12 4.09 -8.55
C SER A 222 -39.45 5.58 -8.43
N ASN A 223 -40.31 5.94 -7.47
CA ASN A 223 -40.65 7.32 -7.14
C ASN A 223 -40.01 7.71 -5.80
N SER A 224 -39.47 8.93 -5.73
CA SER A 224 -38.64 9.33 -4.60
C SER A 224 -39.46 9.75 -3.38
N THR A 225 -39.17 9.08 -2.27
CA THR A 225 -39.29 9.51 -0.84
C THR A 225 -40.67 9.78 -0.21
N HIS A 226 -40.78 9.31 1.05
CA HIS A 226 -41.74 9.73 2.09
C HIS A 226 -43.24 9.55 1.84
N MET A 227 -43.67 8.33 1.49
CA MET A 227 -44.95 7.79 1.98
C MET A 227 -44.71 6.66 3.00
N PRO A 228 -45.59 6.45 4.01
CA PRO A 228 -45.41 5.38 4.99
C PRO A 228 -45.42 3.97 4.37
N ASP A 229 -46.06 3.81 3.20
CA ASP A 229 -46.08 2.56 2.42
C ASP A 229 -45.01 2.48 1.31
N SER A 230 -44.17 3.52 1.16
CA SER A 230 -43.07 3.52 0.17
C SER A 230 -41.90 2.65 0.62
N GLY A 231 -41.24 1.98 -0.34
CA GLY A 231 -40.09 1.14 -0.06
C GLY A 231 -38.81 1.95 0.17
N ILE A 232 -37.94 1.46 1.06
CA ILE A 232 -36.57 1.95 1.19
C ILE A 232 -35.76 1.39 0.02
N TRP A 233 -35.09 2.27 -0.72
CA TRP A 233 -34.12 1.89 -1.75
C TRP A 233 -32.73 1.76 -1.14
N ALA A 234 -32.02 0.69 -1.49
CA ALA A 234 -30.59 0.56 -1.23
C ALA A 234 -29.82 0.34 -2.55
N TYR A 235 -28.67 0.99 -2.65
CA TYR A 235 -27.71 0.84 -3.75
C TYR A 235 -26.30 0.66 -3.16
N ASN A 236 -25.58 -0.37 -3.60
CA ASN A 236 -24.31 -0.85 -3.02
C ASN A 236 -24.32 -1.15 -1.50
N PHE A 237 -25.47 -1.36 -0.83
CA PHE A 237 -25.48 -1.77 0.59
C PHE A 237 -26.66 -2.68 0.94
N CYS A 238 -26.50 -3.45 2.01
CA CYS A 238 -27.56 -4.26 2.62
C CYS A 238 -27.83 -3.81 4.06
N PRO A 239 -29.09 -3.85 4.53
CA PRO A 239 -29.41 -3.58 5.93
C PRO A 239 -28.90 -4.73 6.81
N THR A 240 -28.13 -4.40 7.84
CA THR A 240 -27.43 -5.39 8.68
C THR A 240 -27.22 -4.86 10.10
N SER A 241 -27.23 -5.76 11.09
CA SER A 241 -26.88 -5.44 12.48
C SER A 241 -25.37 -5.41 12.73
N TYR A 242 -24.54 -5.78 11.74
CA TYR A 242 -23.10 -5.99 11.89
C TYR A 242 -22.23 -4.80 11.45
N SER A 243 -22.81 -3.67 11.02
CA SER A 243 -22.10 -2.46 10.58
C SER A 243 -21.04 -1.97 11.57
N TRP A 244 -21.31 -2.11 12.87
CA TRP A 244 -20.39 -1.71 13.94
C TRP A 244 -19.07 -2.49 13.94
N VAL A 245 -19.05 -3.73 13.43
CA VAL A 245 -17.83 -4.55 13.31
C VAL A 245 -16.93 -3.99 12.20
N VAL A 246 -17.53 -3.58 11.08
CA VAL A 246 -16.82 -2.92 9.97
C VAL A 246 -16.25 -1.57 10.44
N LEU A 247 -17.06 -0.76 11.14
CA LEU A 247 -16.61 0.51 11.74
C LEU A 247 -15.46 0.30 12.73
N LEU A 248 -15.56 -0.68 13.62
CA LEU A 248 -14.49 -1.01 14.57
C LEU A 248 -13.20 -1.42 13.85
N GLY A 249 -13.31 -2.28 12.83
CA GLY A 249 -12.17 -2.66 11.99
C GLY A 249 -11.53 -1.48 11.27
N LEU A 250 -12.34 -0.51 10.79
CA LEU A 250 -11.87 0.69 10.10
C LEU A 250 -11.14 1.67 11.04
N VAL A 251 -11.69 1.89 12.24
CA VAL A 251 -11.07 2.73 13.28
C VAL A 251 -9.75 2.10 13.76
N LEU A 252 -9.74 0.79 14.02
CA LEU A 252 -8.51 0.06 14.42
C LEU A 252 -7.47 0.07 13.30
N TYR A 253 -7.88 -0.10 12.04
CA TYR A 253 -7.00 -0.07 10.87
C TYR A 253 -6.22 1.24 10.81
N LEU A 254 -6.91 2.38 10.90
CA LEU A 254 -6.24 3.69 10.89
C LEU A 254 -5.41 3.91 12.16
N ALA A 255 -5.90 3.50 13.34
CA ALA A 255 -5.15 3.61 14.59
C ALA A 255 -3.82 2.82 14.59
N PHE A 256 -3.78 1.65 13.95
CA PHE A 256 -2.54 0.87 13.80
C PHE A 256 -1.69 1.29 12.60
N PHE A 257 -2.28 1.77 11.51
CA PHE A 257 -1.54 2.20 10.31
C PHE A 257 -0.84 3.55 10.52
N ALA A 258 -1.55 4.55 11.06
CA ALA A 258 -1.10 5.93 11.22
C ALA A 258 0.23 6.13 11.97
N PRO A 259 0.55 5.43 13.08
CA PRO A 259 1.78 5.70 13.83
C PRO A 259 3.03 5.10 13.17
N GLY A 260 2.89 4.15 12.24
CA GLY A 260 4.00 3.41 11.65
C GLY A 260 3.95 3.39 10.13
N MET A 261 3.11 2.55 9.54
CA MET A 261 3.09 2.30 8.10
C MET A 261 2.71 3.54 7.27
N GLY A 262 2.07 4.55 7.87
CA GLY A 262 1.92 5.89 7.27
C GLY A 262 3.25 6.63 7.12
N PRO A 263 3.88 7.14 8.19
CA PRO A 263 5.09 7.97 8.10
C PRO A 263 6.37 7.16 7.79
N MET A 264 6.52 5.93 8.29
CA MET A 264 7.82 5.23 8.27
C MET A 264 8.34 4.93 6.88
N PRO A 265 7.55 4.52 5.86
CA PRO A 265 8.04 4.38 4.49
C PRO A 265 8.68 5.66 3.92
N TRP A 266 8.20 6.85 4.31
CA TRP A 266 8.78 8.13 3.89
C TRP A 266 10.02 8.49 4.71
N THR A 267 9.96 8.38 6.04
CA THR A 267 11.11 8.63 6.93
C THR A 267 12.28 7.71 6.60
N VAL A 268 12.05 6.39 6.53
CA VAL A 268 13.09 5.39 6.28
C VAL A 268 13.72 5.57 4.90
N ASN A 269 12.96 5.92 3.85
CA ASN A 269 13.54 6.22 2.54
C ASN A 269 14.58 7.36 2.62
N SER A 270 14.29 8.43 3.37
CA SER A 270 15.27 9.51 3.58
C SER A 270 16.50 9.09 4.42
N GLU A 271 16.37 8.05 5.26
CA GLU A 271 17.41 7.52 6.15
C GLU A 271 18.28 6.40 5.53
N ILE A 272 17.84 5.67 4.50
CA ILE A 272 18.55 4.46 4.00
C ILE A 272 19.50 4.67 2.82
N TYR A 273 19.52 5.86 2.21
CA TYR A 273 20.36 6.13 1.04
C TYR A 273 21.61 6.97 1.36
N PRO A 274 22.79 6.59 0.85
CA PRO A 274 23.99 7.42 0.93
C PRO A 274 23.82 8.71 0.11
N LEU A 275 24.58 9.75 0.47
CA LEU A 275 24.39 11.11 -0.06
C LEU A 275 24.38 11.20 -1.59
N TRP A 276 25.22 10.40 -2.27
CA TRP A 276 25.34 10.37 -3.73
C TRP A 276 24.14 9.71 -4.45
N ALA A 277 23.34 8.92 -3.73
CA ALA A 277 22.22 8.13 -4.28
C ALA A 277 20.83 8.62 -3.82
N ARG A 278 20.77 9.48 -2.79
CA ARG A 278 19.54 9.76 -2.03
C ARG A 278 18.39 10.35 -2.83
N SER A 279 18.65 11.33 -3.69
CA SER A 279 17.60 11.93 -4.53
C SER A 279 17.01 10.91 -5.51
N THR A 280 17.86 10.12 -6.17
CA THR A 280 17.45 9.05 -7.08
C THR A 280 16.68 7.95 -6.37
N GLY A 281 17.16 7.49 -5.21
CA GLY A 281 16.47 6.47 -4.39
C GLY A 281 15.08 6.91 -3.97
N ASN A 282 14.96 8.10 -3.36
CA ASN A 282 13.68 8.69 -2.97
C ASN A 282 12.72 8.84 -4.17
N ALA A 283 13.22 9.29 -5.33
CA ALA A 283 12.41 9.43 -6.54
C ALA A 283 11.90 8.08 -7.07
N CYS A 284 12.74 7.04 -7.09
CA CYS A 284 12.32 5.69 -7.47
C CYS A 284 11.28 5.12 -6.51
N SER A 285 11.49 5.24 -5.20
CA SER A 285 10.54 4.77 -4.19
C SER A 285 9.21 5.54 -4.20
N ALA A 286 9.24 6.85 -4.45
CA ALA A 286 8.02 7.64 -4.66
C ALA A 286 7.30 7.25 -5.97
N GLY A 287 8.03 6.95 -7.05
CA GLY A 287 7.45 6.43 -8.29
C GLY A 287 6.73 5.09 -8.07
N VAL A 288 7.32 4.19 -7.28
CA VAL A 288 6.66 2.94 -6.86
C VAL A 288 5.42 3.22 -6.00
N ASN A 289 5.49 4.18 -5.07
CA ASN A 289 4.32 4.59 -4.27
C ASN A 289 3.14 5.02 -5.16
N TRP A 290 3.36 5.95 -6.11
CA TRP A 290 2.27 6.45 -6.95
C TRP A 290 1.74 5.41 -7.95
N THR A 291 2.61 4.55 -8.51
CA THR A 291 2.18 3.43 -9.37
C THR A 291 1.26 2.47 -8.63
N PHE A 292 1.60 2.05 -7.41
CA PHE A 292 0.74 1.16 -6.63
C PHE A 292 -0.50 1.88 -6.05
N ASN A 293 -0.43 3.18 -5.76
CA ASN A 293 -1.61 3.98 -5.40
C ASN A 293 -2.67 3.92 -6.52
N VAL A 294 -2.28 4.23 -7.76
CA VAL A 294 -3.18 4.19 -8.93
C VAL A 294 -3.72 2.78 -9.17
N LEU A 295 -2.86 1.75 -9.10
CA LEU A 295 -3.26 0.35 -9.29
C LEU A 295 -4.34 -0.07 -8.26
N VAL A 296 -4.11 0.17 -6.97
CA VAL A 296 -5.02 -0.27 -5.90
C VAL A 296 -6.29 0.58 -5.85
N SER A 297 -6.22 1.87 -6.18
CA SER A 297 -7.38 2.76 -6.24
C SER A 297 -8.33 2.43 -7.39
N LEU A 298 -7.81 2.17 -8.61
CA LEU A 298 -8.64 1.85 -9.79
C LEU A 298 -9.23 0.43 -9.75
N THR A 299 -8.55 -0.52 -9.11
CA THR A 299 -9.00 -1.91 -9.06
C THR A 299 -10.04 -2.17 -7.97
N PHE A 300 -10.08 -1.39 -6.89
CA PHE A 300 -10.91 -1.66 -5.70
C PHE A 300 -12.38 -1.99 -6.00
N LEU A 301 -13.10 -1.13 -6.73
CA LEU A 301 -14.54 -1.31 -6.96
C LEU A 301 -14.83 -2.53 -7.86
N HIS A 302 -14.06 -2.72 -8.94
CA HIS A 302 -14.16 -3.90 -9.79
C HIS A 302 -13.85 -5.19 -9.00
N MET A 303 -12.82 -5.15 -8.15
CA MET A 303 -12.42 -6.28 -7.33
C MET A 303 -13.47 -6.59 -6.24
N ALA A 304 -14.20 -5.59 -5.75
CA ALA A 304 -15.33 -5.78 -4.84
C ALA A 304 -16.51 -6.48 -5.53
N GLN A 305 -16.80 -6.16 -6.79
CA GLN A 305 -17.82 -6.85 -7.59
C GLN A 305 -17.46 -8.33 -7.83
N TYR A 306 -16.21 -8.64 -8.16
CA TYR A 306 -15.78 -10.01 -8.46
C TYR A 306 -15.42 -10.88 -7.24
N LEU A 307 -14.91 -10.30 -6.15
CA LEU A 307 -14.46 -11.04 -4.96
C LEU A 307 -15.34 -10.82 -3.72
N THR A 308 -16.40 -10.01 -3.80
CA THR A 308 -17.17 -9.42 -2.68
C THR A 308 -16.36 -8.44 -1.82
N TYR A 309 -17.04 -7.63 -1.00
CA TYR A 309 -16.40 -6.72 -0.07
C TYR A 309 -15.47 -7.44 0.92
N TYR A 310 -15.91 -8.56 1.51
CA TYR A 310 -15.06 -9.31 2.46
C TYR A 310 -13.83 -9.94 1.79
N GLY A 311 -13.96 -10.42 0.54
CA GLY A 311 -12.84 -10.99 -0.21
C GLY A 311 -11.75 -9.96 -0.55
N VAL A 312 -12.14 -8.73 -0.89
CA VAL A 312 -11.20 -7.61 -1.11
C VAL A 312 -10.35 -7.33 0.13
N PHE A 313 -10.98 -7.21 1.30
CA PHE A 313 -10.25 -6.89 2.53
C PHE A 313 -9.41 -8.06 3.06
N PHE A 314 -9.82 -9.31 2.83
CA PHE A 314 -8.96 -10.47 3.06
C PHE A 314 -7.74 -10.49 2.13
N LEU A 315 -7.90 -10.09 0.86
CA LEU A 315 -6.77 -9.96 -0.07
C LEU A 315 -5.78 -8.88 0.43
N TYR A 316 -6.24 -7.67 0.77
CA TYR A 316 -5.39 -6.63 1.33
C TYR A 316 -4.72 -7.08 2.64
N SER A 317 -5.40 -7.86 3.48
CA SER A 317 -4.80 -8.47 4.68
C SER A 317 -3.66 -9.43 4.34
N SER A 318 -3.84 -10.30 3.34
CA SER A 318 -2.80 -11.23 2.89
C SER A 318 -1.57 -10.52 2.27
N LEU A 319 -1.81 -9.41 1.56
CA LEU A 319 -0.76 -8.56 1.00
C LEU A 319 0.00 -7.79 2.07
N ALA A 320 -0.70 -7.26 3.09
CA ALA A 320 -0.10 -6.63 4.25
C ALA A 320 0.68 -7.64 5.13
N LEU A 321 0.22 -8.89 5.23
CA LEU A 321 0.94 -9.97 5.92
C LEU A 321 2.22 -10.38 5.17
N THR A 322 2.16 -10.43 3.84
CA THR A 322 3.36 -10.58 3.00
C THR A 322 4.34 -9.42 3.21
N GLY A 323 3.81 -8.20 3.33
CA GLY A 323 4.57 -7.01 3.73
C GLY A 323 5.20 -7.11 5.11
N PHE A 324 4.50 -7.66 6.12
CA PHE A 324 5.07 -7.92 7.44
C PHE A 324 6.30 -8.82 7.37
N PHE A 325 6.22 -9.94 6.63
CA PHE A 325 7.36 -10.84 6.46
C PHE A 325 8.53 -10.20 5.69
N PHE A 326 8.23 -9.42 4.63
CA PHE A 326 9.25 -8.65 3.90
C PHE A 326 9.96 -7.65 4.81
N ILE A 327 9.21 -6.83 5.57
CA ILE A 327 9.76 -5.83 6.50
C ILE A 327 10.54 -6.53 7.62
N TYR A 328 10.04 -7.65 8.15
CA TYR A 328 10.70 -8.42 9.20
C TYR A 328 12.08 -8.91 8.77
N GLY A 329 12.23 -9.40 7.53
CA GLY A 329 13.51 -9.84 7.00
C GLY A 329 14.43 -8.72 6.51
N CYS A 330 13.89 -7.78 5.73
CA CYS A 330 14.70 -6.86 4.92
C CYS A 330 14.95 -5.49 5.56
N LEU A 331 14.13 -5.00 6.50
CA LEU A 331 14.34 -3.69 7.13
C LEU A 331 15.38 -3.79 8.27
N PRO A 332 16.57 -3.17 8.19
CA PRO A 332 17.43 -2.97 9.35
C PRO A 332 16.84 -1.91 10.29
N GLU A 333 17.35 -1.81 11.53
CA GLU A 333 17.03 -0.68 12.41
C GLU A 333 17.94 0.51 12.07
N THR A 334 17.34 1.67 11.76
CA THR A 334 18.04 2.90 11.37
C THR A 334 18.25 3.86 12.54
N LYS A 335 17.51 3.69 13.66
CA LYS A 335 17.54 4.58 14.83
C LYS A 335 18.97 4.87 15.30
N GLY A 336 19.35 6.15 15.30
CA GLY A 336 20.61 6.64 15.87
C GLY A 336 21.87 6.38 15.04
N ARG A 337 21.74 5.93 13.78
CA ARG A 337 22.87 5.73 12.87
C ARG A 337 23.22 7.02 12.12
N ARG A 338 24.52 7.22 11.90
CA ARG A 338 25.04 8.29 11.03
C ARG A 338 24.91 7.91 9.56
N LEU A 339 24.85 8.91 8.68
CA LEU A 339 24.58 8.68 7.25
C LEU A 339 25.74 7.98 6.53
N GLU A 340 26.94 8.13 7.07
CA GLU A 340 28.18 7.54 6.61
C GLU A 340 28.28 6.04 6.98
N GLU A 341 27.53 5.59 7.99
CA GLU A 341 27.52 4.18 8.43
C GLU A 341 26.57 3.29 7.60
N ILE A 342 25.65 3.89 6.82
CA ILE A 342 24.55 3.16 6.16
C ILE A 342 25.04 2.13 5.15
N GLU A 343 26.09 2.44 4.37
CA GLU A 343 26.63 1.49 3.38
C GLU A 343 27.13 0.22 4.08
N SER A 344 27.84 0.35 5.21
CA SER A 344 28.29 -0.78 6.04
C SER A 344 27.15 -1.60 6.65
N LEU A 345 26.00 -0.96 6.95
CA LEU A 345 24.80 -1.61 7.47
C LEU A 345 24.20 -2.55 6.41
N PHE A 346 24.08 -2.08 5.17
CA PHE A 346 23.55 -2.88 4.06
C PHE A 346 24.54 -3.91 3.51
N GLU A 347 25.84 -3.73 3.69
CA GLU A 347 26.85 -4.78 3.44
C GLU A 347 26.66 -5.96 4.41
N ASN A 348 26.61 -5.68 5.72
CA ASN A 348 26.64 -6.70 6.77
C ASN A 348 25.28 -7.35 7.11
N HIS A 349 24.20 -6.57 7.21
CA HIS A 349 22.90 -7.06 7.70
C HIS A 349 22.25 -8.04 6.69
N PHE A 350 22.15 -7.59 5.44
CA PHE A 350 21.48 -8.35 4.37
C PHE A 350 22.21 -9.66 4.03
N ALA A 351 23.54 -9.70 4.19
CA ALA A 351 24.33 -10.92 3.98
C ALA A 351 23.90 -12.04 4.94
N ARG A 352 23.70 -11.73 6.24
CA ARG A 352 23.33 -12.72 7.25
C ARG A 352 21.90 -13.24 7.08
N PHE A 353 20.95 -12.38 6.71
CA PHE A 353 19.56 -12.80 6.51
C PHE A 353 19.40 -13.68 5.25
N TRP A 354 19.89 -13.22 4.09
CA TRP A 354 19.74 -13.95 2.83
C TRP A 354 20.47 -15.30 2.84
N HIS A 355 21.67 -15.37 3.44
CA HIS A 355 22.43 -16.61 3.59
C HIS A 355 21.78 -17.61 4.57
N SER A 356 20.85 -17.18 5.43
CA SER A 356 20.06 -18.07 6.30
C SER A 356 18.81 -18.58 5.58
N SER A 357 18.04 -17.69 4.95
CA SER A 357 16.73 -18.02 4.37
C SER A 357 16.82 -18.65 2.97
N VAL A 358 17.60 -18.07 2.06
CA VAL A 358 17.59 -18.47 0.65
C VAL A 358 18.54 -19.64 0.37
N SER A 359 19.61 -19.77 1.17
CA SER A 359 20.44 -20.99 1.19
C SER A 359 19.58 -22.23 1.45
N LYS A 360 18.75 -22.21 2.50
CA LYS A 360 17.84 -23.33 2.81
C LYS A 360 16.83 -23.61 1.69
N PHE A 361 16.20 -22.57 1.14
CA PHE A 361 15.18 -22.73 0.11
C PHE A 361 15.73 -23.29 -1.22
N PHE A 362 16.90 -22.83 -1.67
CA PHE A 362 17.53 -23.38 -2.87
C PHE A 362 18.13 -24.78 -2.65
N ILE A 363 18.70 -25.07 -1.48
CA ILE A 363 19.23 -26.41 -1.18
C ILE A 363 18.09 -27.44 -1.14
N SER A 364 16.93 -27.12 -0.56
CA SER A 364 15.76 -28.02 -0.60
C SER A 364 15.24 -28.31 -2.00
N SER A 365 15.49 -27.43 -2.98
CA SER A 365 15.08 -27.62 -4.39
C SER A 365 16.13 -28.30 -5.28
N LEU A 366 17.37 -28.49 -4.79
CA LEU A 366 18.48 -29.04 -5.58
C LEU A 366 18.97 -30.43 -5.12
N GLN A 367 18.39 -31.01 -4.07
CA GLN A 367 18.71 -32.38 -3.63
C GLN A 367 18.01 -33.51 -4.41
N VAL A 368 17.32 -33.20 -5.52
CA VAL A 368 16.70 -34.20 -6.42
C VAL A 368 17.50 -34.37 -7.72
N ILE A 369 18.82 -34.52 -7.59
CA ILE A 369 19.70 -35.02 -8.66
C ILE A 369 20.62 -36.09 -8.03
N PRO A 370 20.42 -37.39 -8.28
CA PRO A 370 21.26 -38.43 -7.71
C PRO A 370 22.65 -38.42 -8.38
N THR A 371 23.70 -38.18 -7.58
CA THR A 371 25.10 -38.15 -8.04
C THR A 371 25.65 -39.55 -8.31
N ASN A 372 25.25 -40.15 -9.43
CA ASN A 372 25.73 -41.46 -9.89
C ASN A 372 26.19 -41.42 -11.37
N CYS A 373 26.97 -40.39 -11.73
CA CYS A 373 27.56 -40.27 -13.07
C CYS A 373 28.98 -39.68 -13.01
N PHE A 374 29.87 -40.34 -12.26
CA PHE A 374 31.34 -40.23 -12.37
C PHE A 374 32.01 -41.42 -11.65
N LYS A 375 32.03 -42.57 -12.32
CA LYS A 375 32.91 -43.72 -12.05
C LYS A 375 32.97 -44.60 -13.29
#